data_AF-A0A1I3DNY7-F1
#
_entry.id   AF-A0A1I3DNY7-F1
#
_cell.length_a   1.000
_cell.length_b   1.000
_cell.length_c   1.000
_cell.angle_alpha   90.00
_cell.angle_beta   90.00
_cell.angle_gamma   90.00
#
_symmetry.space_group_name_H-M   'P 1'
#
loop_
_entity.id
_entity.type
_entity.pdbx_description
1 polymer ?
#
loop_
_entity_poly.entity_id
_entity_poly.type
_entity_poly.pdbx_seq_one_letter_code
_entity_poly.pdbx_strand_id
1 'polypeptide(L)'
;MVEATYVSKLPSNLVGTTGYTILEATYSKEDYEQELERLSNISLTIENGRVDSDEKITQNIMYDESMYAYPAYIAADGNCGTYEYALLDESECKIIYALVKYISEIDIEEINAMGNYLKADTAEYEEAGIETWKKFSIYSYQFPGTKELSGYGE
;
A
#
# COMPACT_ATOMS: atom_id res chain seq x y z
N MET A 1 -16.62 13.10 -13.56
CA MET A 1 -17.33 11.78 -13.54
C MET A 1 -16.24 10.75 -13.47
N VAL A 2 -16.28 9.87 -12.48
CA VAL A 2 -15.25 8.84 -12.28
C VAL A 2 -15.76 7.55 -12.91
N GLU A 3 -14.97 6.99 -13.82
CA GLU A 3 -15.18 5.63 -14.31
C GLU A 3 -14.24 4.72 -13.53
N ALA A 4 -14.77 3.63 -12.95
CA ALA A 4 -13.97 2.76 -12.10
C ALA A 4 -14.21 1.28 -12.40
N THR A 5 -13.12 0.52 -12.39
CA THR A 5 -13.11 -0.94 -12.51
C THR A 5 -12.49 -1.54 -11.25
N TYR A 6 -13.14 -2.55 -10.69
CA TYR A 6 -12.72 -3.18 -9.44
C TYR A 6 -12.57 -4.69 -9.61
N VAL A 7 -11.44 -5.22 -9.17
CA VAL A 7 -11.18 -6.65 -9.11
C VAL A 7 -10.60 -6.99 -7.74
N SER A 8 -11.11 -8.04 -7.11
CA SER A 8 -10.55 -8.54 -5.85
C SER A 8 -10.60 -10.05 -5.78
N LYS A 9 -9.51 -10.62 -5.29
CA LYS A 9 -9.37 -12.03 -4.92
C LYS A 9 -9.08 -12.19 -3.43
N LEU A 10 -9.07 -11.08 -2.67
CA LEU A 10 -8.92 -11.14 -1.22
C LEU A 10 -10.12 -11.89 -0.62
N PRO A 11 -9.89 -12.95 0.17
CA PRO A 11 -10.97 -13.69 0.80
C PRO A 11 -11.77 -12.80 1.75
N SER A 12 -13.09 -12.91 1.71
CA SER A 12 -13.98 -12.21 2.64
C SER A 12 -14.07 -12.89 4.02
N ASN A 13 -13.31 -13.97 4.25
CA ASN A 13 -13.34 -14.74 5.47
C ASN A 13 -12.21 -14.32 6.44
N LEU A 14 -12.42 -14.57 7.73
CA LEU A 14 -11.50 -14.19 8.82
C LEU A 14 -10.10 -14.83 8.75
N VAL A 15 -9.87 -15.77 7.83
CA VAL A 15 -8.66 -16.61 7.80
C VAL A 15 -7.84 -16.39 6.53
N GLY A 16 -8.50 -16.00 5.44
CA GLY A 16 -7.83 -15.75 4.18
C GLY A 16 -7.18 -14.38 4.19
N THR A 17 -5.86 -14.37 4.27
CA THR A 17 -5.06 -13.14 4.33
C THR A 17 -4.21 -12.94 3.09
N THR A 18 -4.39 -13.76 2.05
CA THR A 18 -3.59 -13.75 0.82
C THR A 18 -4.44 -13.35 -0.37
N GLY A 19 -3.88 -12.60 -1.30
CA GLY A 19 -4.54 -12.17 -2.54
C GLY A 19 -4.34 -10.70 -2.81
N TYR A 20 -5.22 -10.12 -3.61
CA TYR A 20 -5.13 -8.73 -4.00
C TYR A 20 -6.50 -8.08 -4.17
N THR A 21 -6.49 -6.75 -4.15
CA THR A 21 -7.57 -5.87 -4.60
C THR A 21 -6.94 -4.81 -5.49
N ILE A 22 -7.48 -4.64 -6.69
CA ILE A 22 -7.12 -3.57 -7.63
C ILE A 22 -8.38 -2.75 -7.93
N LEU A 23 -8.26 -1.44 -7.79
CA LEU A 23 -9.26 -0.46 -8.23
C LEU A 23 -8.58 0.48 -9.22
N GLU A 24 -9.01 0.44 -10.47
CA GLU A 24 -8.66 1.44 -11.46
C GLU A 24 -9.74 2.51 -11.44
N ALA A 25 -9.34 3.78 -11.33
CA ALA A 25 -10.25 4.90 -11.41
C ALA A 25 -9.71 5.93 -12.40
N THR A 26 -10.49 6.25 -13.42
CA THR A 26 -10.21 7.32 -14.37
C THR A 26 -11.04 8.54 -14.00
N TYR A 27 -10.37 9.68 -13.92
CA TYR A 27 -10.91 10.92 -13.40
C TYR A 27 -11.02 11.97 -14.50
N SER A 28 -11.83 13.01 -14.25
CA SER A 28 -11.62 14.26 -14.94
C SER A 28 -10.29 14.88 -14.47
N LYS A 29 -9.69 15.76 -15.28
CA LYS A 29 -8.42 16.40 -14.89
C LYS A 29 -8.50 17.11 -13.53
N GLU A 30 -9.60 17.83 -13.28
CA GLU A 30 -9.83 18.52 -12.00
C GLU A 30 -9.96 17.54 -10.83
N ASP A 31 -10.74 16.47 -11.00
CA ASP A 31 -10.89 15.43 -9.97
C ASP A 31 -9.55 14.68 -9.72
N TYR A 32 -8.74 14.49 -10.77
CA TYR A 32 -7.41 13.87 -10.66
C TYR A 32 -6.46 14.72 -9.83
N GLU A 33 -6.36 16.02 -10.11
CA GLU A 33 -5.51 16.95 -9.35
C GLU A 33 -5.92 17.02 -7.87
N GLN A 34 -7.22 17.02 -7.58
CA GLN A 34 -7.74 16.97 -6.21
C GLN A 34 -7.38 15.64 -5.52
N GLU A 35 -7.44 14.53 -6.25
CA GLU A 35 -7.12 13.22 -5.69
C GLU A 35 -5.60 13.07 -5.44
N LEU A 36 -4.75 13.64 -6.30
CA LEU A 36 -3.31 13.73 -6.05
C LEU A 36 -3.00 14.56 -4.80
N GLU A 37 -3.67 15.70 -4.63
CA GLU A 37 -3.54 16.52 -3.42
C GLU A 37 -3.98 15.72 -2.18
N ARG A 38 -5.12 15.03 -2.25
CA ARG A 38 -5.59 14.16 -1.16
C ARG A 38 -4.56 13.09 -0.81
N LEU A 39 -4.03 12.38 -1.81
CA LEU A 39 -3.03 11.32 -1.63
C LEU A 39 -1.77 11.85 -0.97
N SER A 40 -1.20 12.94 -1.49
CA SER A 40 0.04 13.55 -0.95
C SER A 40 -0.07 13.99 0.51
N ASN A 41 -1.28 14.25 1.00
CA ASN A 41 -1.55 14.69 2.37
C ASN A 41 -1.89 13.53 3.33
N ILE A 42 -1.87 12.27 2.87
CA ILE A 42 -2.10 11.13 3.74
C ILE A 42 -0.97 11.04 4.77
N SER A 43 -1.37 11.03 6.04
CA SER A 43 -0.48 10.80 7.18
C SER A 43 -1.23 10.11 8.30
N LEU A 44 -0.48 9.43 9.17
CA LEU A 44 -1.03 8.73 10.31
C LEU A 44 -0.15 8.96 11.53
N THR A 45 -0.79 9.25 12.67
CA THR A 45 -0.08 9.35 13.95
C THR A 45 -0.23 8.04 14.70
N ILE A 46 0.91 7.46 15.10
CA ILE A 46 1.00 6.26 15.90
C ILE A 46 1.47 6.66 17.28
N GLU A 47 0.77 6.16 18.30
CA GLU A 47 1.11 6.36 19.70
C GLU A 47 1.87 5.15 20.25
N ASN A 48 2.78 5.40 21.18
CA ASN A 48 3.46 4.32 21.89
C ASN A 48 2.45 3.62 22.81
N GLY A 49 2.24 2.30 22.64
CA GLY A 49 1.24 1.55 23.41
C GLY A 49 1.60 1.32 24.89
N ARG A 50 2.72 1.86 25.37
CA ARG A 50 3.15 1.75 26.77
C ARG A 50 2.41 2.77 27.62
N VAL A 51 1.80 2.31 28.72
CA VAL A 51 0.98 3.10 29.64
C VAL A 51 1.72 4.31 30.24
N ASP A 52 3.05 4.26 30.29
CA ASP A 52 3.93 5.28 30.84
C ASP A 52 4.62 6.16 29.78
N SER A 53 4.17 6.10 28.52
CA SER A 53 4.76 6.83 27.40
C SER A 53 3.76 7.76 26.72
N ASP A 54 4.15 9.02 26.53
CA ASP A 54 3.43 9.99 25.69
C ASP A 54 4.09 10.11 24.30
N GLU A 55 4.97 9.18 23.94
CA GLU A 55 5.66 9.21 22.65
C GLU A 55 4.68 8.96 21.51
N LYS A 56 4.82 9.76 20.46
CA LYS A 56 4.05 9.63 19.22
C LYS A 56 4.94 9.92 18.03
N ILE A 57 4.60 9.32 16.90
CA ILE A 57 5.24 9.59 15.62
C ILE A 57 4.16 9.78 14.56
N THR A 58 4.36 10.77 13.68
CA THR A 58 3.51 10.94 12.50
C THR A 58 4.29 10.45 11.29
N GLN A 59 3.74 9.46 10.59
CA GLN A 59 4.28 8.94 9.35
C GLN A 59 3.45 9.46 8.19
N ASN A 60 4.12 9.94 7.14
CA ASN A 60 3.46 10.39 5.91
C ASN A 60 3.51 9.27 4.87
N ILE A 61 2.57 9.27 3.93
CA ILE A 61 2.64 8.41 2.76
C ILE A 61 3.97 8.63 2.02
N MET A 62 4.55 7.55 1.51
CA MET A 62 5.79 7.63 0.74
C MET A 62 5.46 7.91 -0.72
N TYR A 63 6.17 8.84 -1.36
CA TYR A 63 6.12 9.03 -2.80
C TYR A 63 7.38 8.45 -3.44
N ASP A 64 7.22 7.66 -4.48
CA ASP A 64 8.31 7.03 -5.21
C ASP A 64 8.03 7.00 -6.73
N GLU A 65 9.08 7.11 -7.54
CA GLU A 65 9.00 7.13 -9.01
C GLU A 65 9.79 5.98 -9.65
N SER A 66 10.29 5.03 -8.86
CA SER A 66 11.35 4.11 -9.30
C SER A 66 11.05 2.63 -9.08
N MET A 67 10.23 2.28 -8.08
CA MET A 67 9.88 0.92 -7.71
C MET A 67 8.85 0.29 -8.66
N TYR A 68 8.05 1.12 -9.33
CA TYR A 68 6.94 0.71 -10.19
C TYR A 68 7.09 1.29 -11.59
N ALA A 69 6.25 0.81 -12.52
CA ALA A 69 6.18 1.37 -13.88
C ALA A 69 5.59 2.79 -13.94
N TYR A 70 4.98 3.25 -12.84
CA TYR A 70 4.33 4.55 -12.68
C TYR A 70 4.83 5.20 -11.37
N PRO A 71 4.82 6.53 -11.26
CA PRO A 71 4.91 7.19 -9.96
C PRO A 71 3.85 6.64 -9.00
N ALA A 72 4.19 6.56 -7.72
CA ALA A 72 3.38 5.86 -6.74
C ALA A 72 3.35 6.58 -5.39
N TYR A 73 2.17 6.62 -4.78
CA TYR A 73 2.01 6.88 -3.35
C TYR A 73 1.87 5.55 -2.61
N ILE A 74 2.74 5.28 -1.64
CA ILE A 74 2.90 3.99 -0.98
C ILE A 74 2.56 4.16 0.50
N ALA A 75 1.54 3.42 0.95
CA ALA A 75 1.14 3.34 2.35
C ALA A 75 1.81 2.16 3.07
N ALA A 76 2.08 1.06 2.37
CA ALA A 76 2.85 -0.07 2.88
C ALA A 76 3.69 -0.71 1.77
N ASP A 77 4.94 -1.06 2.07
CA ASP A 77 5.86 -1.73 1.14
C ASP A 77 6.41 -3.00 1.77
N GLY A 78 5.62 -4.07 1.76
CA GLY A 78 6.00 -5.38 2.26
C GLY A 78 5.88 -5.56 3.77
N ASN A 79 5.35 -4.60 4.53
CA ASN A 79 5.10 -4.79 5.96
C ASN A 79 4.16 -5.98 6.22
N CYS A 80 4.65 -7.01 6.89
CA CYS A 80 3.92 -8.28 7.04
C CYS A 80 3.38 -8.81 5.70
N GLY A 81 4.21 -8.75 4.64
CA GLY A 81 3.86 -9.20 3.30
C GLY A 81 2.74 -8.40 2.62
N THR A 82 2.42 -7.21 3.13
CA THR A 82 1.38 -6.32 2.62
C THR A 82 2.00 -5.17 1.84
N TYR A 83 1.48 -4.92 0.66
CA TYR A 83 1.82 -3.79 -0.19
C TYR A 83 0.54 -3.03 -0.48
N GLU A 84 0.53 -1.74 -0.17
CA GLU A 84 -0.62 -0.86 -0.36
C GLU A 84 -0.14 0.44 -0.99
N TYR A 85 -0.60 0.73 -2.20
CA TYR A 85 -0.11 1.84 -2.99
C TYR A 85 -1.11 2.30 -4.05
N ALA A 86 -0.92 3.53 -4.53
CA ALA A 86 -1.66 4.15 -5.60
C ALA A 86 -0.70 4.54 -6.73
N LEU A 87 -0.85 3.93 -7.90
CA LEU A 87 -0.05 4.19 -9.10
C LEU A 87 -0.68 5.29 -9.94
N LEU A 88 0.14 6.19 -10.46
CA LEU A 88 -0.29 7.41 -11.15
C LEU A 88 -0.04 7.30 -12.66
N ASP A 89 -1.09 7.00 -13.42
CA ASP A 89 -1.08 7.08 -14.89
C ASP A 89 -1.55 8.47 -15.32
N GLU A 90 -0.61 9.43 -15.27
CA GLU A 90 -0.87 10.84 -15.56
C GLU A 90 -1.39 11.07 -16.99
N SER A 91 -0.94 10.25 -17.96
CA SER A 91 -1.38 10.35 -19.36
C SER A 91 -2.88 10.19 -19.51
N GLU A 92 -3.49 9.34 -18.69
CA GLU A 92 -4.89 8.96 -18.77
C GLU A 92 -5.73 9.54 -17.62
N CYS A 93 -5.14 10.40 -16.77
CA CYS A 93 -5.78 10.88 -15.52
C CYS A 93 -6.35 9.72 -14.70
N LYS A 94 -5.58 8.62 -14.59
CA LYS A 94 -6.01 7.38 -13.97
C LYS A 94 -5.14 7.05 -12.78
N ILE A 95 -5.77 6.61 -11.69
CA ILE A 95 -5.09 6.11 -10.50
C ILE A 95 -5.45 4.64 -10.30
N ILE A 96 -4.44 3.80 -10.11
CA ILE A 96 -4.59 2.38 -9.83
C ILE A 96 -4.27 2.17 -8.36
N TYR A 97 -5.30 1.92 -7.55
CA TYR A 97 -5.15 1.57 -6.15
C TYR A 97 -4.96 0.06 -6.02
N ALA A 98 -3.86 -0.35 -5.40
CA ALA A 98 -3.51 -1.72 -5.22
C ALA A 98 -3.32 -2.04 -3.73
N LEU A 99 -3.98 -3.11 -3.30
CA LEU A 99 -3.67 -3.81 -2.06
C LEU A 99 -3.27 -5.23 -2.44
N VAL A 100 -2.03 -5.60 -2.14
CA VAL A 100 -1.44 -6.88 -2.49
C VAL A 100 -0.90 -7.51 -1.23
N LYS A 101 -1.25 -8.77 -0.96
CA LYS A 101 -0.86 -9.43 0.29
C LYS A 101 -0.53 -10.90 0.06
N TYR A 102 0.70 -11.30 0.37
CA TYR A 102 1.17 -12.70 0.25
C TYR A 102 0.71 -13.37 -1.05
N ILE A 103 0.96 -12.73 -2.19
CA ILE A 103 0.50 -13.23 -3.50
C ILE A 103 1.36 -14.38 -4.01
N SER A 104 0.74 -15.29 -4.75
CA SER A 104 1.41 -16.41 -5.43
C SER A 104 1.83 -16.05 -6.85
N GLU A 105 2.65 -16.89 -7.50
CA GLU A 105 3.01 -16.73 -8.93
C GLU A 105 1.77 -16.58 -9.82
N ILE A 106 0.70 -17.35 -9.55
CA ILE A 106 -0.56 -17.28 -10.31
C ILE A 106 -1.21 -15.90 -10.16
N ASP A 107 -1.19 -15.33 -8.95
CA ASP A 107 -1.74 -13.99 -8.71
C ASP A 107 -0.89 -12.92 -9.41
N ILE A 108 0.44 -13.09 -9.44
CA ILE A 108 1.35 -12.20 -10.19
C ILE A 108 1.01 -12.22 -11.68
N GLU A 109 0.82 -13.40 -12.27
CA GLU A 109 0.41 -13.55 -13.67
C GLU A 109 -0.94 -12.88 -13.94
N GLU A 110 -1.94 -13.09 -13.07
CA GLU A 110 -3.26 -12.48 -13.19
C GLU A 110 -3.21 -10.95 -13.14
N ILE A 111 -2.45 -10.37 -12.19
CA ILE A 111 -2.30 -8.91 -12.06
C ILE A 111 -1.54 -8.34 -13.27
N ASN A 112 -0.45 -8.99 -13.70
CA ASN A 112 0.31 -8.56 -14.88
C ASN A 112 -0.53 -8.59 -16.17
N ALA A 113 -1.52 -9.48 -16.26
CA ALA A 113 -2.46 -9.51 -17.38
C ALA A 113 -3.43 -8.31 -17.39
N MET A 114 -3.65 -7.65 -16.24
CA MET A 114 -4.43 -6.40 -16.14
C MET A 114 -3.57 -5.19 -16.50
N GLY A 115 -2.30 -5.19 -16.07
CA GLY A 115 -1.33 -4.15 -16.39
C GLY A 115 -0.06 -4.25 -15.54
N ASN A 116 0.85 -3.29 -15.71
CA ASN A 116 2.11 -3.23 -14.95
C ASN A 116 1.87 -2.64 -13.55
N TYR A 117 1.05 -3.32 -12.74
CA TYR A 117 0.61 -2.82 -11.43
C TYR A 117 1.46 -3.30 -10.25
N LEU A 118 2.43 -4.19 -10.50
CA LEU A 118 3.34 -4.70 -9.50
C LEU A 118 4.69 -3.97 -9.54
N LYS A 119 5.48 -4.12 -8.48
CA LYS A 119 6.88 -3.66 -8.46
C LYS A 119 7.64 -4.25 -9.64
N ALA A 120 8.61 -3.49 -10.15
CA ALA A 120 9.49 -3.96 -11.23
C ALA A 120 10.29 -5.21 -10.83
N ASP A 121 10.70 -5.30 -9.56
CA ASP A 121 11.25 -6.51 -8.96
C ASP A 121 10.15 -7.28 -8.21
N THR A 122 9.58 -8.29 -8.87
CA THR A 122 8.51 -9.11 -8.27
C THR A 122 9.05 -10.09 -7.23
N ALA A 123 10.36 -10.34 -7.17
CA ALA A 123 10.94 -11.23 -6.16
C ALA A 123 10.75 -10.67 -4.74
N GLU A 124 10.60 -9.35 -4.61
CA GLU A 124 10.32 -8.71 -3.32
C GLU A 124 9.01 -9.21 -2.67
N TYR A 125 8.02 -9.64 -3.46
CA TYR A 125 6.77 -10.20 -2.94
C TYR A 125 6.97 -11.61 -2.35
N GLU A 126 7.99 -12.33 -2.79
CA GLU A 126 8.33 -13.69 -2.32
C GLU A 126 9.18 -13.69 -1.04
N GLU A 127 9.80 -12.56 -0.68
CA GLU A 127 10.58 -12.39 0.57
C GLU A 127 9.72 -12.43 1.86
N ALA A 128 8.45 -12.83 1.76
CA ALA A 128 7.48 -13.01 2.82
C ALA A 128 7.95 -14.03 3.89
N GLY A 129 8.89 -13.64 4.76
CA GLY A 129 9.34 -14.52 5.84
C GLY A 129 10.45 -13.99 6.74
N ILE A 130 11.28 -13.04 6.30
CA ILE A 130 12.39 -12.55 7.14
C ILE A 130 12.26 -11.04 7.35
N GLU A 131 11.89 -10.67 8.57
CA GLU A 131 11.85 -9.27 9.05
C GLU A 131 11.01 -8.30 8.21
N THR A 132 10.04 -8.79 7.43
CA THR A 132 9.15 -7.95 6.61
C THR A 132 8.38 -6.92 7.44
N TRP A 133 8.14 -7.19 8.73
CA TRP A 133 7.58 -6.25 9.70
C TRP A 133 8.43 -4.97 9.92
N LYS A 134 9.72 -4.98 9.52
CA LYS A 134 10.59 -3.78 9.51
C LYS A 134 10.46 -2.95 8.24
N LYS A 135 9.81 -3.47 7.19
CA LYS A 135 9.58 -2.70 5.97
C LYS A 135 8.56 -1.59 6.24
N PHE A 136 8.57 -0.59 5.36
CA PHE A 136 7.80 0.63 5.54
C PHE A 136 6.29 0.36 5.60
N SER A 137 5.62 1.04 6.53
CA SER A 137 4.17 1.12 6.63
C SER A 137 3.79 2.38 7.40
N ILE A 138 2.84 3.16 6.89
CA ILE A 138 2.29 4.29 7.64
C ILE A 138 1.54 3.84 8.90
N TYR A 139 1.11 2.57 8.95
CA TYR A 139 0.25 2.01 9.99
C TYR A 139 0.99 1.43 11.19
N SER A 140 2.31 1.26 11.11
CA SER A 140 3.08 0.64 12.19
C SER A 140 4.45 1.28 12.38
N TYR A 141 4.90 1.36 13.63
CA TYR A 141 6.22 1.86 13.99
C TYR A 141 6.79 1.14 15.21
N GLN A 142 8.09 0.85 15.21
CA GLN A 142 8.79 0.30 16.36
C GLN A 142 9.49 1.45 17.12
N PHE A 143 8.93 1.83 18.27
CA PHE A 143 9.53 2.86 19.11
C PHE A 143 10.89 2.44 19.67
N PRO A 144 11.87 3.36 19.81
CA PRO A 144 13.16 3.03 20.39
C PRO A 144 13.02 2.38 21.77
N GLY A 145 13.70 1.24 21.96
CA GLY A 145 13.67 0.50 23.22
C GLY A 145 12.44 -0.40 23.42
N THR A 146 11.53 -0.49 22.44
CA THR A 146 10.49 -1.52 22.42
C THR A 146 10.95 -2.71 21.56
N LYS A 147 10.42 -3.90 21.87
CA LYS A 147 10.56 -5.09 21.01
C LYS A 147 9.38 -5.27 20.07
N GLU A 148 8.26 -4.62 20.38
CA GLU A 148 6.98 -4.77 19.70
C GLU A 148 6.72 -3.57 18.79
N LEU A 149 5.99 -3.82 17.70
CA LEU A 149 5.45 -2.78 16.84
C LEU A 149 4.22 -2.16 17.50
N SER A 150 4.20 -0.83 17.61
CA SER A 150 2.94 -0.11 17.79
C SER A 150 2.25 -0.01 16.44
N GLY A 151 0.97 -0.36 16.39
CA GLY A 151 0.11 -0.11 15.24
C GLY A 151 -0.81 1.09 15.49
N TYR A 152 -1.48 1.53 14.44
CA TYR A 152 -2.69 2.34 14.59
C TYR A 152 -3.76 1.52 15.33
N GLY A 153 -4.34 2.10 16.40
CA GLY A 153 -5.43 1.50 17.16
C GLY A 153 -6.76 1.61 16.40
N GLU A 154 -7.66 0.64 16.63
CA GLU A 154 -9.06 0.68 16.15
C GLU A 154 -9.82 1.94 16.62
#